data_AF-A0A3A9EJP4-F1
#
_entry.id   AF-A0A3A9EJP4-F1
#
_cell.length_a   1.000
_cell.length_b   1.000
_cell.length_c   1.000
_cell.angle_alpha   90.00
_cell.angle_beta   90.00
_cell.angle_gamma   90.00
#
_symmetry.space_group_name_H-M   'P 1'
#
loop_
_entity.id
_entity.type
_entity.pdbx_description
1 polymer ?
#
loop_
_entity_poly.entity_id
_entity_poly.type
_entity_poly.pdbx_seq_one_letter_code
_entity_poly.pdbx_strand_id
1 'polypeptide(L)'
;MRVEHPGPVLRQILREHKSPREPGLPPFTGYFAYDYLKYAEPSLNLDAEDREQFQDTDLMLFEQVICFDNYHQKIILIANADAENLDESYLIACGQLEQTTALLKYGRPMEHRPGRLTTPLTPLFDLPAYKAMVERGKAYIREGDIFQVVLSNRLEAGFEGSLLDAYRVLRSTTPSPYRFYFTSESMELAEHNMLVDLGRNGLGKISKFGATESTSSRPISPFNTWNCFLVDRDT
;
A
#
# COMPACT_ATOMS: atom_id res chain seq x y z
N MET A 1 -13.42 -5.98 -12.53
CA MET A 1 -13.39 -6.94 -13.66
C MET A 1 -13.10 -8.33 -13.11
N ARG A 2 -13.84 -9.38 -13.49
CA ARG A 2 -13.56 -10.75 -13.03
C ARG A 2 -12.78 -11.50 -14.12
N VAL A 3 -11.63 -12.08 -13.77
CA VAL A 3 -10.75 -12.82 -14.70
C VAL A 3 -10.22 -14.08 -14.03
N GLU A 4 -9.88 -15.10 -14.84
CA GLU A 4 -9.31 -16.35 -14.33
C GLU A 4 -7.89 -16.18 -13.80
N HIS A 5 -7.11 -15.27 -14.38
CA HIS A 5 -5.78 -14.91 -13.89
C HIS A 5 -5.52 -13.42 -14.20
N PRO A 6 -5.16 -12.57 -13.23
CA PRO A 6 -4.97 -11.12 -13.44
C PRO A 6 -3.71 -10.79 -14.27
N GLY A 7 -2.63 -11.56 -14.11
CA GLY A 7 -1.33 -11.33 -14.77
C GLY A 7 -1.35 -10.98 -16.27
N PRO A 8 -2.01 -11.76 -17.17
CA PRO A 8 -2.10 -11.41 -18.59
C PRO A 8 -2.73 -10.04 -18.84
N VAL A 9 -3.82 -9.71 -18.13
CA VAL A 9 -4.50 -8.42 -18.29
C VAL A 9 -3.64 -7.28 -17.77
N LEU A 10 -2.99 -7.45 -16.61
CA LEU A 10 -2.06 -6.45 -16.09
C LEU A 10 -0.90 -6.17 -17.05
N ARG A 11 -0.35 -7.21 -17.70
CA ARG A 11 0.69 -7.02 -18.71
C ARG A 11 0.18 -6.27 -19.93
N GLN A 12 -1.08 -6.48 -20.32
CA GLN A 12 -1.68 -5.75 -21.43
C GLN A 12 -1.85 -4.26 -21.06
N ILE A 13 -2.47 -3.97 -19.93
CA ILE A 13 -2.64 -2.60 -19.42
C ILE A 13 -1.29 -1.88 -19.33
N LEU A 14 -0.26 -2.50 -18.74
CA LEU A 14 1.08 -1.92 -18.65
C LEU A 14 1.76 -1.72 -20.01
N ARG A 15 1.37 -2.47 -21.05
CA ARG A 15 1.89 -2.27 -22.41
C ARG A 15 1.24 -1.08 -23.10
N GLU A 16 -0.04 -0.85 -22.84
CA GLU A 16 -0.86 0.25 -23.37
C GLU A 16 -0.49 1.57 -22.67
N HIS A 17 -0.23 1.54 -21.36
CA HIS A 17 0.09 2.72 -20.55
C HIS A 17 1.59 2.86 -20.26
N LYS A 18 2.39 3.10 -21.30
CA LYS A 18 3.84 3.35 -21.15
C LYS A 18 4.14 4.84 -21.06
N SER A 19 4.85 5.23 -20.02
CA SER A 19 5.38 6.59 -19.86
C SER A 19 6.90 6.64 -20.07
N PRO A 20 7.45 7.77 -20.56
CA PRO A 20 8.89 7.96 -20.63
C PRO A 20 9.51 7.92 -19.23
N ARG A 21 10.77 7.46 -19.16
CA ARG A 21 11.54 7.44 -17.92
C ARG A 21 12.39 8.71 -17.83
N GLU A 22 11.94 9.67 -17.05
CA GLU A 22 12.67 10.93 -16.86
C GLU A 22 13.68 10.83 -15.70
N PRO A 23 14.97 11.13 -15.95
CA PRO A 23 15.98 11.16 -14.90
C PRO A 23 15.61 12.14 -13.78
N GLY A 24 15.58 11.65 -12.54
CA GLY A 24 15.29 12.46 -11.36
C GLY A 24 13.83 12.45 -10.90
N LEU A 25 12.90 11.89 -11.68
CA LEU A 25 11.53 11.63 -11.22
C LEU A 25 11.44 10.29 -10.46
N PRO A 26 10.54 10.17 -9.47
CA PRO A 26 10.33 8.92 -8.75
C PRO A 26 9.66 7.85 -9.66
N PRO A 27 9.92 6.55 -9.42
CA PRO A 27 9.19 5.48 -10.10
C PRO A 27 7.72 5.42 -9.63
N PHE A 28 6.82 4.93 -10.48
CA PHE A 28 5.40 4.72 -10.17
C PHE A 28 5.17 3.62 -9.10
N THR A 29 4.06 3.73 -8.36
CA THR A 29 3.72 2.92 -7.16
C THR A 29 2.37 2.19 -7.35
N GLY A 30 2.26 0.96 -6.81
CA GLY A 30 1.01 0.18 -6.72
C GLY A 30 1.10 -0.89 -5.62
N TYR A 31 -0.01 -1.58 -5.30
CA TYR A 31 -0.10 -2.62 -4.25
C TYR A 31 -0.62 -3.94 -4.84
N PHE A 32 -0.20 -5.08 -4.27
CA PHE A 32 -0.73 -6.41 -4.57
C PHE A 32 -1.20 -7.07 -3.28
N ALA A 33 -2.44 -7.56 -3.24
CA ALA A 33 -2.95 -8.27 -2.07
C ALA A 33 -2.30 -9.66 -1.94
N TYR A 34 -2.28 -10.18 -0.70
CA TYR A 34 -1.70 -11.49 -0.39
C TYR A 34 -2.33 -12.62 -1.21
N ASP A 35 -3.62 -12.52 -1.51
CA ASP A 35 -4.37 -13.53 -2.26
C ASP A 35 -3.93 -13.66 -3.72
N TYR A 36 -3.08 -12.75 -4.22
CA TYR A 36 -2.40 -12.96 -5.51
C TYR A 36 -1.54 -14.24 -5.53
N LEU A 37 -1.07 -14.70 -4.37
CA LEU A 37 -0.26 -15.92 -4.25
C LEU A 37 -0.98 -17.17 -4.78
N LYS A 38 -2.31 -17.23 -4.69
CA LYS A 38 -3.11 -18.37 -5.17
C LYS A 38 -2.99 -18.60 -6.67
N TYR A 39 -2.67 -17.56 -7.43
CA TYR A 39 -2.43 -17.65 -8.87
C TYR A 39 -1.01 -18.17 -9.19
N ALA A 40 -0.06 -18.04 -8.26
CA ALA A 40 1.30 -18.53 -8.42
C ALA A 40 1.47 -19.99 -7.96
N GLU A 41 0.72 -20.43 -6.96
CA GLU A 41 0.78 -21.78 -6.39
C GLU A 41 -0.61 -22.45 -6.38
N PRO A 42 -1.04 -23.08 -7.49
CA PRO A 42 -2.40 -23.64 -7.62
C PRO A 42 -2.71 -24.81 -6.69
N SER A 43 -1.67 -25.46 -6.13
CA SER A 43 -1.81 -26.56 -5.17
C SER A 43 -2.14 -26.09 -3.75
N LEU A 44 -2.11 -24.78 -3.49
CA LEU A 44 -2.46 -24.22 -2.19
C LEU A 44 -3.98 -24.32 -1.98
N ASN A 45 -4.40 -25.09 -0.98
CA ASN A 45 -5.81 -25.12 -0.59
C ASN A 45 -6.08 -23.98 0.40
N LEU A 46 -6.71 -22.91 -0.08
CA LEU A 46 -7.20 -21.80 0.74
C LEU A 46 -8.66 -22.08 1.12
N ASP A 47 -8.86 -22.82 2.21
CA ASP A 47 -10.18 -23.20 2.74
C ASP A 47 -10.70 -22.24 3.83
N ALA A 48 -9.97 -21.13 4.05
CA ALA A 48 -10.42 -20.07 4.93
C ALA A 48 -11.66 -19.37 4.34
N GLU A 49 -12.67 -19.15 5.17
CA GLU A 49 -13.86 -18.39 4.81
C GLU A 49 -13.48 -16.93 4.52
N ASP A 50 -13.68 -16.48 3.28
CA ASP A 50 -13.52 -15.07 2.91
C ASP A 50 -14.72 -14.25 3.41
N ARG A 51 -14.57 -13.70 4.61
CA ARG A 51 -15.61 -12.88 5.27
C ARG A 51 -15.70 -11.48 4.72
N GLU A 52 -14.61 -10.95 4.18
CA GLU A 52 -14.50 -9.54 3.79
C GLU A 52 -14.76 -9.33 2.30
N GLN A 53 -14.72 -10.41 1.50
CA GLN A 53 -14.92 -10.39 0.05
C GLN A 53 -13.94 -9.41 -0.63
N PHE A 54 -12.69 -9.39 -0.16
CA PHE A 54 -11.69 -8.49 -0.71
C PHE A 54 -11.41 -8.83 -2.17
N GLN A 55 -11.13 -7.78 -2.95
CA GLN A 55 -10.65 -7.98 -4.31
C GLN A 55 -9.22 -8.55 -4.25
N ASP A 56 -8.95 -9.60 -5.03
CA ASP A 56 -7.61 -10.20 -5.13
C ASP A 56 -6.52 -9.20 -5.54
N THR A 57 -6.90 -8.18 -6.30
CA THR A 57 -6.05 -7.06 -6.69
C THR A 57 -6.89 -5.82 -6.82
N ASP A 58 -6.46 -4.73 -6.17
CA ASP A 58 -6.97 -3.39 -6.38
C ASP A 58 -5.79 -2.51 -6.83
N LEU A 59 -5.85 -2.06 -8.09
CA LEU A 59 -4.75 -1.40 -8.78
C LEU A 59 -5.26 -0.13 -9.45
N MET A 60 -4.53 0.96 -9.24
CA MET A 60 -4.88 2.28 -9.75
C MET A 60 -3.86 2.75 -10.79
N LEU A 61 -4.38 3.31 -11.87
CA LEU A 61 -3.60 4.08 -12.85
C LEU A 61 -3.80 5.56 -12.56
N PHE A 62 -2.73 6.23 -12.16
CA PHE A 62 -2.81 7.64 -11.79
C PHE A 62 -2.41 8.52 -12.96
N GLU A 63 -3.33 9.38 -13.37
CA GLU A 63 -3.06 10.42 -14.37
C GLU A 63 -2.23 11.55 -13.75
N GLN A 64 -2.48 11.87 -12.47
CA GLN A 64 -1.79 12.93 -11.73
C GLN A 64 -1.06 12.42 -10.49
N VAL A 65 0.14 12.95 -10.28
CA VAL A 65 1.00 12.60 -9.14
C VAL A 65 1.57 13.88 -8.51
N ILE A 66 1.49 13.95 -7.17
CA ILE A 66 2.15 14.99 -6.38
C ILE A 66 3.32 14.35 -5.63
N CYS A 67 4.54 14.69 -6.01
CA CYS A 67 5.76 14.18 -5.36
C CYS A 67 6.35 15.23 -4.42
N PHE A 68 6.52 14.86 -3.15
CA PHE A 68 7.22 15.69 -2.18
C PHE A 68 8.68 15.25 -2.08
N ASP A 69 9.57 16.07 -2.63
CA ASP A 69 11.02 15.95 -2.45
C ASP A 69 11.43 16.61 -1.13
N ASN A 70 11.50 15.81 -0.08
CA ASN A 70 11.92 16.30 1.24
C ASN A 70 13.40 16.68 1.28
N TYR A 71 14.24 16.20 0.35
CA TYR A 71 15.67 16.52 0.35
C TYR A 71 15.91 17.89 -0.31
N HIS A 72 15.35 18.11 -1.50
CA HIS A 72 15.47 19.39 -2.21
C HIS A 72 14.43 20.43 -1.78
N GLN A 73 13.50 20.07 -0.88
CA GLN A 73 12.38 20.91 -0.42
C GLN A 73 11.54 21.41 -1.60
N LYS A 74 11.15 20.49 -2.48
CA LYS A 74 10.36 20.78 -3.69
C LYS A 74 9.10 19.93 -3.74
N ILE A 75 8.04 20.49 -4.32
CA ILE A 75 6.86 19.74 -4.75
C ILE A 75 6.94 19.64 -6.27
N ILE A 76 6.86 18.42 -6.79
CA ILE A 76 6.84 18.14 -8.22
C ILE A 76 5.43 17.67 -8.55
N LEU A 77 4.79 18.38 -9.48
CA LEU A 77 3.48 18.01 -10.01
C LEU A 77 3.69 17.35 -11.36
N ILE A 78 3.13 16.16 -11.53
CA ILE A 78 3.21 15.37 -12.75
C ILE A 78 1.78 15.10 -13.20
N ALA A 79 1.49 15.41 -14.46
CA ALA A 79 0.25 15.04 -15.13
C ALA A 79 0.63 14.31 -16.42
N ASN A 80 0.03 13.15 -16.66
CA ASN A 80 0.26 12.35 -17.85
C ASN A 80 -0.71 12.80 -18.95
N ALA A 81 -0.18 13.08 -20.15
CA ALA A 81 -0.95 13.36 -21.35
C ALA A 81 -0.88 12.16 -22.30
N ASP A 82 -1.99 11.83 -22.94
CA ASP A 82 -2.02 10.81 -24.00
C ASP A 82 -1.24 11.30 -25.23
N ALA A 83 -0.37 10.44 -25.74
CA ALA A 83 0.44 10.73 -26.92
C ALA A 83 -0.34 10.61 -28.23
N GLU A 84 -1.42 9.83 -28.28
CA GLU A 84 -2.24 9.67 -29.49
C GLU A 84 -3.14 10.88 -29.75
N ASN A 85 -3.58 11.56 -28.68
CA ASN A 85 -4.38 12.78 -28.75
C ASN A 85 -3.69 13.95 -28.02
N LEU A 86 -2.44 14.21 -28.42
CA LEU A 86 -1.54 15.09 -27.68
C LEU A 86 -2.04 16.52 -27.56
N ASP A 87 -2.60 17.11 -28.63
CA ASP A 87 -3.02 18.52 -28.61
C ASP A 87 -4.09 18.80 -27.54
N GLU A 88 -5.09 17.92 -27.44
CA GLU A 88 -6.16 18.03 -26.44
C GLU A 88 -5.66 17.60 -25.05
N SER A 89 -4.98 16.46 -24.96
CA SER A 89 -4.53 15.88 -23.70
C SER A 89 -3.47 16.73 -23.01
N TYR A 90 -2.63 17.42 -23.77
CA TYR A 90 -1.65 18.37 -23.24
C TYR A 90 -2.32 19.58 -22.58
N LEU A 91 -3.35 20.15 -23.22
CA LEU A 91 -4.11 21.27 -22.65
C LEU A 91 -4.83 20.85 -21.36
N ILE A 92 -5.42 19.65 -21.34
CA ILE A 92 -6.05 19.06 -20.14
C ILE A 92 -5.01 18.90 -19.02
N ALA A 93 -3.85 18.30 -19.31
CA ALA A 93 -2.79 18.10 -18.33
C ALA A 93 -2.26 19.44 -17.76
N CYS A 94 -2.13 20.48 -18.60
CA CYS A 94 -1.76 21.82 -18.13
C CYS A 94 -2.80 22.40 -17.17
N GLY A 95 -4.09 22.32 -17.52
CA GLY A 95 -5.17 22.81 -16.66
C GLY A 95 -5.23 22.07 -15.32
N GLN A 96 -5.02 20.75 -15.35
CA GLN A 96 -4.89 19.90 -14.16
C GLN A 96 -3.74 20.36 -13.25
N LEU A 97 -2.55 20.64 -13.81
CA LEU A 97 -1.41 21.17 -13.06
C LEU A 97 -1.70 22.55 -12.45
N GLU A 98 -2.38 23.43 -13.18
CA GLU A 98 -2.80 24.74 -12.68
C GLU A 98 -3.78 24.61 -11.51
N GLN A 99 -4.77 23.73 -11.63
CA GLN A 99 -5.76 23.47 -10.59
C GLN A 99 -5.09 22.92 -9.32
N THR A 100 -4.24 21.90 -9.45
CA THR A 100 -3.48 21.36 -8.31
C THR A 100 -2.57 22.41 -7.70
N THR A 101 -1.93 23.25 -8.52
CA THR A 101 -1.10 24.37 -8.02
C THR A 101 -1.93 25.37 -7.22
N ALA A 102 -3.12 25.73 -7.70
CA ALA A 102 -4.03 26.63 -7.00
C ALA A 102 -4.51 26.02 -5.68
N LEU A 103 -4.85 24.73 -5.67
CA LEU A 103 -5.22 23.99 -4.45
C LEU A 103 -4.09 24.03 -3.41
N LEU A 104 -2.84 23.78 -3.83
CA LEU A 104 -1.69 23.78 -2.90
C LEU A 104 -1.37 25.18 -2.36
N LYS A 105 -1.63 26.24 -3.12
CA LYS A 105 -1.33 27.62 -2.70
C LYS A 105 -2.46 28.28 -1.90
N TYR A 106 -3.71 27.99 -2.26
CA TYR A 106 -4.88 28.73 -1.81
C TYR A 106 -6.00 27.84 -1.25
N GLY A 107 -5.84 26.52 -1.34
CA GLY A 107 -6.79 25.56 -0.79
C GLY A 107 -6.96 25.74 0.71
N ARG A 108 -8.17 25.45 1.19
CA ARG A 108 -8.44 25.41 2.62
C ARG A 108 -8.00 24.06 3.17
N PRO A 109 -7.36 24.01 4.35
CA PRO A 109 -7.11 22.75 5.03
C PRO A 109 -8.41 21.96 5.20
N MET A 110 -8.35 20.65 4.96
CA MET A 110 -9.46 19.77 5.27
C MET A 110 -9.78 19.81 6.77
N GLU A 111 -11.07 19.70 7.10
CA GLU A 111 -11.52 19.58 8.48
C GLU A 111 -10.97 18.28 9.09
N HIS A 112 -10.38 18.41 10.28
CA HIS A 112 -9.83 17.28 11.00
C HIS A 112 -10.95 16.52 11.73
N ARG A 113 -11.13 15.25 11.38
CA ARG A 113 -12.10 14.35 12.03
C ARG A 113 -11.34 13.30 12.84
N PRO A 114 -11.25 13.46 14.18
CA PRO A 114 -10.48 12.55 15.01
C PRO A 114 -11.04 11.12 14.95
N GLY A 115 -10.16 10.15 14.77
CA GLY A 115 -10.51 8.73 14.79
C GLY A 115 -10.66 8.18 16.21
N ARG A 116 -11.66 7.32 16.45
CA ARG A 116 -11.76 6.56 17.71
C ARG A 116 -12.34 5.17 17.52
N LEU A 117 -11.92 4.25 18.38
CA LEU A 117 -12.52 2.92 18.48
C LEU A 117 -13.89 3.03 19.15
N THR A 118 -14.87 2.35 18.58
CA THR A 118 -16.25 2.26 19.12
C THR A 118 -16.49 0.96 19.87
N THR A 119 -15.64 -0.05 19.64
CA THR A 119 -15.67 -1.32 20.37
C THR A 119 -14.26 -1.69 20.86
N PRO A 120 -14.15 -2.60 21.85
CA PRO A 120 -12.87 -3.20 22.20
C PRO A 120 -12.26 -3.96 21.01
N LEU A 121 -10.94 -4.10 21.01
CA LEU A 121 -10.22 -4.98 20.08
C LEU A 121 -10.51 -6.44 20.41
N THR A 122 -11.03 -7.18 19.43
CA THR A 122 -11.34 -8.60 19.53
C THR A 122 -10.45 -9.40 18.59
N PRO A 123 -9.78 -10.47 19.09
CA PRO A 123 -9.03 -11.35 18.22
C PRO A 123 -9.94 -12.33 17.49
N LEU A 124 -9.53 -12.75 16.29
CA LEU A 124 -10.21 -13.80 15.52
C LEU A 124 -10.14 -15.15 16.26
N PHE A 125 -8.97 -15.47 16.83
CA PHE A 125 -8.77 -16.66 17.66
C PHE A 125 -8.55 -16.26 19.12
N ASP A 126 -9.24 -16.94 20.03
CA ASP A 126 -8.94 -16.82 21.45
C ASP A 126 -7.58 -17.45 21.81
N LEU A 127 -7.12 -17.19 23.04
CA LEU A 127 -5.81 -17.65 23.47
C LEU A 127 -5.67 -19.18 23.44
N PRO A 128 -6.63 -19.99 23.94
CA PRO A 128 -6.58 -21.44 23.81
C PRO A 128 -6.48 -21.92 22.36
N ALA A 129 -7.32 -21.41 21.45
CA ALA A 129 -7.31 -21.81 20.04
C ALA A 129 -5.97 -21.45 19.37
N TYR A 130 -5.48 -20.22 19.59
CA TYR A 130 -4.22 -19.78 19.02
C TYR A 130 -3.02 -20.59 19.54
N LYS A 131 -3.03 -20.94 20.84
CA LYS A 131 -2.02 -21.85 21.41
C LYS A 131 -2.04 -23.23 20.76
N ALA A 132 -3.22 -23.79 20.51
CA ALA A 132 -3.34 -25.07 19.82
C ALA A 132 -2.74 -25.03 18.40
N MET A 133 -2.96 -23.92 17.68
CA MET A 133 -2.35 -23.71 16.36
C MET A 133 -0.82 -23.65 16.43
N VAL A 134 -0.26 -22.96 17.43
CA VAL A 134 1.19 -22.89 17.66
C VAL A 134 1.77 -24.27 17.97
N GLU A 135 1.14 -25.06 18.84
CA GLU A 135 1.61 -26.40 19.17
C GLU A 135 1.58 -27.35 17.97
N ARG A 136 0.54 -27.25 17.13
CA ARG A 136 0.48 -27.99 15.87
C ARG A 136 1.62 -27.58 14.91
N GLY A 137 1.90 -26.28 14.78
CA GLY A 137 3.04 -25.80 14.00
C GLY A 137 4.38 -26.36 14.49
N LYS A 138 4.58 -26.42 15.82
CA LYS A 138 5.78 -27.04 16.41
C LYS A 138 5.86 -28.54 16.16
N ALA A 139 4.73 -29.25 16.12
CA ALA A 139 4.71 -30.68 15.80
C ALA A 139 5.23 -30.92 14.38
N TYR A 140 4.70 -30.19 13.38
CA TYR A 140 5.20 -30.26 12.00
C TYR A 140 6.69 -29.92 11.87
N ILE A 141 7.20 -28.97 12.65
CA ILE A 141 8.64 -28.66 12.69
C ILE A 141 9.45 -29.86 13.20
N ARG A 142 8.98 -30.55 14.24
CA ARG A 142 9.67 -31.72 14.82
C ARG A 142 9.63 -32.93 13.90
N GLU A 143 8.55 -33.10 13.16
CA GLU A 143 8.37 -34.18 12.19
C GLU A 143 9.20 -33.96 10.91
N GLY A 144 9.68 -32.73 10.70
CA GLY A 144 10.53 -32.37 9.57
C GLY A 144 9.75 -31.87 8.35
N ASP A 145 8.46 -31.61 8.49
CA ASP A 145 7.59 -31.16 7.39
C ASP A 145 7.87 -29.70 7.00
N ILE A 146 8.17 -28.84 7.98
CA ILE A 146 8.47 -27.41 7.78
C ILE A 146 9.61 -26.95 8.70
N PHE A 147 10.32 -25.89 8.31
CA PHE A 147 11.34 -25.27 9.17
C PHE A 147 10.77 -24.18 10.10
N GLN A 148 9.75 -23.47 9.63
CA GLN A 148 9.12 -22.36 10.34
C GLN A 148 7.68 -22.16 9.82
N VAL A 149 6.79 -21.70 10.70
CA VAL A 149 5.47 -21.16 10.32
C VAL A 149 5.29 -19.78 10.93
N VAL A 150 4.70 -18.85 10.17
CA VAL A 150 4.32 -17.51 10.65
C VAL A 150 2.81 -17.48 10.78
N LEU A 151 2.32 -17.71 12.00
CA LEU A 151 0.89 -17.59 12.31
C LEU A 151 0.53 -16.13 12.56
N SER A 152 -0.66 -15.73 12.13
CA SER A 152 -1.25 -14.43 12.39
C SER A 152 -2.59 -14.59 13.12
N ASN A 153 -2.94 -13.59 13.92
CA ASN A 153 -4.25 -13.50 14.57
C ASN A 153 -4.78 -12.09 14.33
N ARG A 154 -5.83 -11.99 13.50
CA ARG A 154 -6.46 -10.71 13.17
C ARG A 154 -7.08 -10.11 14.43
N LEU A 155 -6.86 -8.82 14.65
CA LEU A 155 -7.58 -8.03 15.64
C LEU A 155 -8.57 -7.13 14.92
N GLU A 156 -9.77 -7.00 15.48
CA GLU A 156 -10.86 -6.24 14.89
C GLU A 156 -11.50 -5.33 15.95
N ALA A 157 -11.94 -4.15 15.54
CA ALA A 157 -12.75 -3.25 16.35
C ALA A 157 -13.56 -2.33 15.45
N GLY A 158 -14.74 -1.93 15.91
CA GLY A 158 -15.47 -0.83 15.32
C GLY A 158 -14.67 0.47 15.43
N PHE A 159 -14.74 1.29 14.38
CA PHE A 159 -14.02 2.56 14.27
C PHE A 159 -14.93 3.63 13.68
N GLU A 160 -14.79 4.87 14.17
CA GLU A 160 -15.43 6.05 13.59
C GLU A 160 -14.44 7.21 13.48
N GLY A 161 -14.69 8.14 12.56
CA GLY A 161 -13.80 9.26 12.26
C GLY A 161 -12.97 9.01 11.00
N SER A 162 -11.83 9.67 10.86
CA SER A 162 -10.98 9.57 9.66
C SER A 162 -9.88 8.52 9.82
N LEU A 163 -9.76 7.57 8.90
CA LEU A 163 -8.62 6.65 8.90
C LEU A 163 -7.31 7.38 8.55
N LEU A 164 -7.38 8.48 7.79
CA LEU A 164 -6.24 9.38 7.58
C LEU A 164 -5.73 9.96 8.90
N ASP A 165 -6.60 10.23 9.89
CA ASP A 165 -6.16 10.63 11.22
C ASP A 165 -5.45 9.48 11.96
N ALA A 166 -6.03 8.28 11.93
CA ALA A 166 -5.37 7.10 12.47
C ALA A 166 -3.99 6.87 11.84
N TYR A 167 -3.88 7.04 10.52
CA TYR A 167 -2.61 7.00 9.79
C TYR A 167 -1.62 8.06 10.26
N ARG A 168 -2.07 9.29 10.54
CA ARG A 168 -1.21 10.36 11.08
C ARG A 168 -0.64 10.00 12.45
N VAL A 169 -1.44 9.38 13.31
CA VAL A 169 -1.00 8.87 14.63
C VAL A 169 -0.02 7.71 14.47
N LEU A 170 -0.28 6.78 13.57
CA LEU A 170 0.66 5.68 13.25
C LEU A 170 2.00 6.24 12.73
N ARG A 171 1.95 7.25 11.86
CA ARG A 171 3.11 7.90 11.26
C ARG A 171 4.00 8.62 12.26
N SER A 172 3.43 9.16 13.33
CA SER A 172 4.19 9.84 14.39
C SER A 172 4.81 8.88 15.39
N THR A 173 4.22 7.69 15.56
CA THR A 173 4.64 6.69 16.55
C THR A 173 5.58 5.64 15.99
N THR A 174 5.50 5.33 14.68
CA THR A 174 6.30 4.28 14.05
C THR A 174 7.21 4.83 12.94
N PRO A 175 8.54 4.74 13.10
CA PRO A 175 9.51 5.17 12.10
C PRO A 175 9.71 4.07 11.06
N SER A 176 8.70 3.83 10.22
CA SER A 176 8.85 2.94 9.07
C SER A 176 9.38 3.71 7.85
N PRO A 177 10.29 3.15 7.04
CA PRO A 177 10.65 3.74 5.75
C PRO A 177 9.52 3.62 4.72
N TYR A 178 8.53 2.75 4.95
CA TYR A 178 7.44 2.48 4.01
C TYR A 178 6.11 2.72 4.70
N ARG A 179 5.44 3.80 4.32
CA ARG A 179 4.16 4.20 4.88
C ARG A 179 3.26 4.59 3.73
N PHE A 180 2.05 4.06 3.73
CA PHE A 180 1.06 4.43 2.75
C PHE A 180 -0.31 4.54 3.40
N TYR A 181 -1.06 5.49 2.87
CA TYR A 181 -2.48 5.60 3.07
C TYR A 181 -3.10 5.43 1.70
N PHE A 182 -4.08 4.56 1.61
CA PHE A 182 -4.73 4.17 0.38
C PHE A 182 -6.25 4.26 0.59
N THR A 183 -6.94 4.79 -0.41
CA THR A 183 -8.40 4.86 -0.41
C THR A 183 -8.87 4.54 -1.82
N SER A 184 -9.82 3.64 -1.92
CA SER A 184 -10.51 3.22 -3.14
C SER A 184 -12.02 3.26 -2.90
N GLU A 185 -12.82 2.97 -3.93
CA GLU A 185 -14.26 2.79 -3.77
C GLU A 185 -14.63 1.66 -2.78
N SER A 186 -13.77 0.64 -2.67
CA SER A 186 -14.08 -0.59 -1.91
C SER A 186 -13.36 -0.71 -0.57
N MET A 187 -12.27 0.03 -0.39
CA MET A 187 -11.39 -0.13 0.78
C MET A 187 -10.59 1.14 1.09
N GLU A 188 -10.47 1.45 2.38
CA GLU A 188 -9.53 2.44 2.94
C GLU A 188 -8.51 1.69 3.80
N LEU A 189 -7.22 1.96 3.59
CA LEU A 189 -6.11 1.22 4.22
C LEU A 189 -5.01 2.18 4.69
N ALA A 190 -4.51 1.96 5.90
CA ALA A 190 -3.44 2.72 6.52
C ALA A 190 -2.33 1.77 7.03
N GLU A 191 -1.16 1.78 6.41
CA GLU A 191 -0.12 0.79 6.65
C GLU A 191 1.30 1.36 6.75
N HIS A 192 2.19 0.60 7.40
CA HIS A 192 3.58 0.96 7.69
C HIS A 192 4.58 -0.14 7.26
N ASN A 193 4.22 -1.06 6.37
CA ASN A 193 5.09 -2.18 5.98
C ASN A 193 5.39 -2.20 4.46
N MET A 194 6.52 -2.80 4.09
CA MET A 194 6.87 -3.12 2.69
C MET A 194 7.20 -4.59 2.54
N LEU A 195 6.64 -5.23 1.53
CA LEU A 195 6.94 -6.62 1.17
C LEU A 195 8.13 -6.75 0.21
N VAL A 196 8.18 -5.98 -0.88
CA VAL A 196 9.21 -6.09 -1.94
C VAL A 196 9.55 -4.70 -2.50
N ASP A 197 10.84 -4.45 -2.76
CA ASP A 197 11.34 -3.30 -3.55
C ASP A 197 11.89 -3.81 -4.89
N LEU A 198 11.27 -3.42 -6.00
CA LEU A 198 11.80 -3.69 -7.33
C LEU A 198 12.73 -2.54 -7.74
N GLY A 199 14.02 -2.72 -7.43
CA GLY A 199 15.04 -1.73 -7.75
C GLY A 199 15.14 -1.43 -9.25
N ARG A 200 15.59 -0.21 -9.57
CA ARG A 200 15.71 0.40 -10.91
C ARG A 200 16.46 -0.43 -11.99
N ASN A 201 17.13 -1.52 -11.61
CA ASN A 201 17.98 -2.36 -12.48
C ASN A 201 17.37 -3.75 -12.78
N GLY A 202 16.10 -4.00 -12.44
CA GLY A 202 15.50 -5.33 -12.61
C GLY A 202 15.97 -6.37 -11.58
N LEU A 203 16.70 -5.93 -10.55
CA LEU A 203 17.05 -6.72 -9.38
C LEU A 203 16.02 -6.43 -8.29
N GLY A 204 15.12 -7.38 -8.04
CA GLY A 204 14.21 -7.33 -6.90
C GLY A 204 14.96 -7.51 -5.59
N LYS A 205 14.73 -6.63 -4.61
CA LYS A 205 15.16 -6.81 -3.24
C LYS A 205 13.94 -7.21 -2.41
N ILE A 206 14.02 -8.40 -1.80
CA ILE A 206 13.01 -8.87 -0.85
C ILE A 206 13.46 -8.42 0.54
N SER A 207 12.57 -7.75 1.27
CA SER A 207 12.81 -7.42 2.68
C SER A 207 12.93 -8.70 3.49
N LYS A 208 14.10 -8.95 4.10
CA LYS A 208 14.27 -10.05 5.04
C LYS A 208 13.75 -9.61 6.40
N PHE A 209 12.61 -10.15 6.82
CA PHE A 209 12.12 -9.99 8.18
C PHE A 209 12.83 -10.99 9.10
N GLY A 210 13.40 -10.50 10.21
CA GLY A 210 14.05 -11.29 11.25
C GLY A 210 13.34 -11.15 12.59
N ALA A 211 13.94 -11.69 13.65
CA ALA A 211 13.43 -11.49 15.01
C ALA A 211 13.48 -10.01 15.41
N THR A 212 12.39 -9.51 16.01
CA THR A 212 12.31 -8.13 16.50
C THR A 212 12.56 -8.11 18.01
N GLU A 213 13.51 -7.30 18.45
CA GLU A 213 13.72 -7.02 19.88
C GLU A 213 13.08 -5.67 20.25
N SER A 214 12.51 -5.57 21.45
CA SER A 214 11.99 -4.31 21.97
C SER A 214 13.14 -3.36 22.28
N THR A 215 13.32 -2.33 21.44
CA THR A 215 14.28 -1.26 21.72
C THR A 215 13.68 -0.20 22.65
N SER A 216 14.32 0.04 23.79
CA SER A 216 14.13 1.28 24.56
C SER A 216 14.54 2.47 23.67
N SER A 217 13.67 3.47 23.58
CA SER A 217 13.75 4.65 22.73
C SER A 217 15.17 5.14 22.42
N ARG A 218 15.57 5.03 21.15
CA ARG A 218 16.70 5.77 20.57
C ARG A 218 16.22 6.61 19.39
N PRO A 219 16.76 7.82 19.20
CA PRO A 219 16.41 8.66 18.06
C PRO A 219 16.94 8.02 16.78
N ILE A 220 16.08 7.92 15.77
CA ILE A 220 16.36 7.27 14.48
C ILE A 220 16.80 8.34 13.47
N SER A 221 17.87 8.03 12.75
CA SER A 221 18.40 8.83 11.63
C SER A 221 17.36 8.96 10.52
N PRO A 222 17.24 10.12 9.85
CA PRO A 222 16.32 10.30 8.74
C PRO A 222 16.68 9.36 7.57
N PHE A 223 15.74 8.52 7.17
CA PHE A 223 15.78 7.78 5.91
C PHE A 223 15.25 8.66 4.78
N ASN A 224 15.89 8.62 3.61
CA ASN A 224 15.42 9.31 2.41
C ASN A 224 14.16 8.61 1.87
N THR A 225 12.98 9.18 2.15
CA THR A 225 11.70 8.70 1.61
C THR A 225 11.04 9.81 0.79
N TRP A 226 10.75 9.51 -0.47
CA TRP A 226 9.79 10.26 -1.26
C TRP A 226 8.39 9.97 -0.70
N ASN A 227 7.64 11.00 -0.35
CA ASN A 227 6.20 10.83 -0.10
C ASN A 227 5.50 11.25 -1.38
N CYS A 228 4.89 10.32 -2.08
CA CYS A 228 4.05 10.62 -3.22
C CYS A 228 2.59 10.48 -2.79
N PHE A 229 1.79 11.48 -3.12
CA PHE A 229 0.34 11.38 -3.06
C PHE A 229 -0.16 11.21 -4.48
N LEU A 230 -1.08 10.26 -4.63
CA LEU A 230 -1.68 9.88 -5.88
C LEU A 230 -3.11 10.44 -5.85
N VAL A 231 -3.47 11.22 -6.86
CA VAL A 231 -4.75 11.94 -6.90
C VAL A 231 -5.62 11.25 -7.95
N ASP A 232 -6.78 10.76 -7.52
CA ASP A 232 -7.78 10.16 -8.40
C ASP A 232 -8.77 11.24 -8.89
N ARG A 233 -9.45 11.00 -10.02
CA ARG A 233 -10.41 11.93 -10.63
C ARG A 233 -11.65 12.19 -9.77
N ASP A 234 -11.94 11.32 -8.81
CA ASP A 234 -13.19 11.34 -8.04
C ASP A 234 -13.10 12.02 -6.66
N THR A 235 -12.02 12.77 -6.40
CA THR A 235 -11.88 13.65 -5.21
C THR A 235 -11.53 15.09 -5.54
#